data_AF-A0AAN8Y3Y1-F1
#
_entry.id   AF-A0AAN8Y3Y1-F1
#
_cell.length_a   1.000
_cell.length_b   1.000
_cell.length_c   1.000
_cell.angle_alpha   90.00
_cell.angle_beta   90.00
_cell.angle_gamma   90.00
#
_symmetry.space_group_name_H-M   'P 1'
#
loop_
_entity.id
_entity.type
_entity.pdbx_description
1 polymer ?
#
loop_
_entity_poly.entity_id
_entity_poly.type
_entity_poly.pdbx_seq_one_letter_code
_entity_poly.pdbx_strand_id
1 'polypeptide(L)'
;MHVHQGIAIDLVSGLFMASFNVQSNSLRFMHQIYPGSNVSLWHLPLEDFVLTIVCRKKFFLDSLVAHKFTMSRRYDSRTTIFSPEGRLNQVEYAMEAIGNAGSAIGILAKDGVLLVGEKKVTSKLLQTSTSTEKMYKIDDHIACAVAGMMSDANILINTARVQAQRFAFAYQESMPVEQLVQSLCDTKQGYTQFGGLRPFGVSFLFAGWDKNYGFQLYMSDPSGNYSGWKAAAVGANNQPAQSMLKQDYKDDMTRGSCSTCFEGA
;
A
#
# COMPACT_ATOMS: atom_id res chain seq x y z
N MET A 1 -23.87 35.50 43.41
CA MET A 1 -22.97 34.52 42.76
C MET A 1 -23.02 34.80 41.27
N HIS A 2 -22.11 35.62 40.76
CA HIS A 2 -22.04 35.98 39.32
C HIS A 2 -20.70 35.51 38.78
N VAL A 3 -20.73 34.55 37.88
CA VAL A 3 -19.54 33.99 37.24
C VAL A 3 -19.29 34.79 35.97
N HIS A 4 -18.27 35.65 35.99
CA HIS A 4 -17.74 36.29 34.78
C HIS A 4 -16.86 35.26 34.05
N GLN A 5 -17.27 34.81 32.87
CA GLN A 5 -16.38 34.07 31.96
C GLN A 5 -15.72 35.05 30.99
N GLY A 6 -14.45 35.35 31.22
CA GLY A 6 -13.60 36.01 30.24
C GLY A 6 -13.07 34.98 29.24
N ILE A 7 -13.19 35.27 27.95
CA ILE A 7 -12.57 34.48 26.88
C ILE A 7 -11.40 35.32 26.36
N ALA A 8 -10.18 34.80 26.50
CA ALA A 8 -9.00 35.34 25.83
C ALA A 8 -8.89 34.68 24.45
N ILE A 9 -8.80 35.48 23.39
CA ILE A 9 -8.58 35.01 22.02
C ILE A 9 -7.22 35.57 21.61
N ASP A 10 -6.25 34.69 21.39
CA ASP A 10 -4.92 35.06 20.91
C ASP A 10 -4.92 34.91 19.39
N LEU A 11 -5.07 36.03 18.69
CA LEU A 11 -4.79 36.15 17.27
C LEU A 11 -3.55 37.00 17.14
N VAL A 12 -2.57 36.46 16.40
CA VAL A 12 -1.24 37.03 16.16
C VAL A 12 -1.27 38.56 16.19
N SER A 13 -0.66 39.11 17.24
CA SER A 13 -0.37 40.54 17.51
C SER A 13 -1.43 41.49 18.11
N GLY A 14 -2.33 41.03 18.99
CA GLY A 14 -3.00 41.98 19.92
C GLY A 14 -4.10 41.40 20.80
N LEU A 15 -3.99 41.57 22.13
CA LEU A 15 -4.96 41.08 23.11
C LEU A 15 -6.15 42.05 23.24
N PHE A 16 -7.34 41.65 22.76
CA PHE A 16 -8.58 42.40 22.98
C PHE A 16 -9.46 41.73 24.05
N MET A 17 -9.92 42.51 25.02
CA MET A 17 -10.93 42.11 26.01
C MET A 17 -12.28 42.73 25.64
N ALA A 18 -13.28 41.89 25.36
CA ALA A 18 -14.66 42.32 25.13
C ALA A 18 -15.56 41.81 26.26
N SER A 19 -16.41 42.69 26.79
CA SER A 19 -17.41 42.33 27.81
C SER A 19 -18.82 42.49 27.22
N PHE A 20 -19.62 41.44 27.30
CA PHE A 20 -20.93 41.36 26.66
C PHE A 20 -22.05 41.59 27.69
N ASN A 21 -22.89 42.61 27.48
CA ASN A 21 -24.03 42.88 28.35
C ASN A 21 -25.34 42.41 27.68
N VAL A 22 -25.95 41.39 28.29
CA VAL A 22 -27.09 40.64 27.73
C VAL A 22 -28.40 41.45 27.72
N GLN A 23 -28.55 42.48 28.55
CA GLN A 23 -29.82 43.23 28.65
C GLN A 23 -30.00 44.36 27.61
N SER A 24 -28.92 44.93 27.07
CA SER A 24 -28.99 46.04 26.11
C SER A 24 -28.62 45.65 24.68
N ASN A 25 -28.27 44.38 24.45
CA ASN A 25 -27.82 43.83 23.17
C ASN A 25 -26.76 44.72 22.48
N SER A 26 -25.79 45.23 23.26
CA SER A 26 -24.72 46.11 22.78
C SER A 26 -23.35 45.59 23.19
N LEU A 27 -22.41 45.54 22.24
CA LEU A 27 -21.00 45.23 22.45
C LEU A 27 -20.23 46.53 22.69
N ARG A 28 -19.44 46.60 23.77
CA ARG A 28 -18.46 47.67 23.99
C ARG A 28 -17.05 47.10 23.89
N PHE A 29 -16.26 47.67 22.97
CA PHE A 29 -14.83 47.45 22.89
C PHE A 29 -14.13 48.54 23.71
N MET A 30 -13.30 48.18 24.69
CA MET A 30 -12.36 49.11 25.30
C MET A 30 -11.02 48.96 24.58
N HIS A 31 -10.60 50.02 23.90
CA HIS A 31 -9.28 50.13 23.30
C HIS A 31 -8.34 50.76 24.33
N GLN A 32 -7.26 50.10 24.71
CA GLN A 32 -6.12 50.79 25.34
C GLN A 32 -5.23 51.29 24.20
N ILE A 33 -5.11 52.61 24.07
CA ILE A 33 -4.43 53.28 22.96
C ILE A 33 -2.95 53.49 23.32
N TYR A 34 -2.02 53.01 22.50
CA TYR A 34 -0.70 53.66 22.34
C TYR A 34 -0.83 54.75 21.26
N PRO A 35 -0.14 55.90 21.41
CA PRO A 35 -0.45 57.10 20.63
C PRO A 35 0.13 57.03 19.21
N GLY A 36 -0.69 57.40 18.21
CA GLY A 36 -0.22 57.84 16.89
C GLY A 36 -0.61 56.96 15.70
N SER A 37 -1.87 57.03 15.25
CA SER A 37 -2.23 56.84 13.83
C SER A 37 -3.69 57.21 13.58
N ASN A 38 -3.94 57.92 12.47
CA ASN A 38 -5.22 58.53 12.08
C ASN A 38 -6.35 57.51 11.82
N VAL A 39 -7.57 57.92 12.15
CA VAL A 39 -8.83 57.18 11.95
C VAL A 39 -9.34 57.39 10.52
N SER A 40 -9.69 56.32 9.82
CA SER A 40 -10.61 56.37 8.68
C SER A 40 -11.80 55.42 8.93
N LEU A 41 -13.01 55.97 8.87
CA LEU A 41 -14.26 55.22 8.97
C LEU A 41 -14.58 54.55 7.63
N TRP A 42 -14.84 53.24 7.66
CA TRP A 42 -15.56 52.56 6.57
C TRP A 42 -16.86 51.97 7.12
N HIS A 43 -17.98 52.32 6.49
CA HIS A 43 -19.28 51.67 6.70
C HIS A 43 -19.42 50.51 5.70
N LEU A 44 -19.75 49.32 6.19
CA LEU A 44 -20.18 48.19 5.36
C LEU A 44 -21.54 47.64 5.85
N PRO A 45 -22.42 47.21 4.93
CA PRO A 45 -23.83 46.92 5.21
C PRO A 45 -24.11 45.52 5.78
N LEU A 46 -25.34 45.38 6.26
CA LEU A 46 -25.88 44.42 7.24
C LEU A 46 -26.26 43.02 6.69
N GLU A 47 -25.44 42.38 5.85
CA GLU A 47 -25.75 41.02 5.35
C GLU A 47 -24.88 39.88 5.95
N ASP A 48 -23.83 40.20 6.71
CA ASP A 48 -22.90 39.18 7.25
C ASP A 48 -23.36 38.51 8.57
N PHE A 49 -24.50 38.93 9.15
CA PHE A 49 -24.92 38.43 10.47
C PHE A 49 -25.60 37.05 10.45
N VAL A 50 -26.14 36.62 9.31
CA VAL A 50 -26.83 35.32 9.19
C VAL A 50 -25.86 34.14 9.14
N LEU A 51 -24.61 34.37 8.70
CA LEU A 51 -23.62 33.30 8.52
C LEU A 51 -23.08 32.74 9.85
N THR A 52 -23.14 33.52 10.94
CA THR A 52 -22.55 33.15 12.23
C THR A 52 -23.38 32.12 13.00
N ILE A 53 -24.71 32.15 12.86
CA ILE A 53 -25.61 31.20 13.58
C ILE A 53 -25.60 29.81 12.91
N VAL A 54 -25.47 29.76 11.58
CA VAL A 54 -25.36 28.47 10.85
C VAL A 54 -24.05 27.74 11.20
N CYS A 55 -22.98 28.48 11.53
CA CYS A 55 -21.67 27.91 11.83
C CYS A 55 -21.63 27.17 13.20
N ARG A 56 -22.45 27.56 14.18
CA ARG A 56 -22.47 26.91 15.51
C ARG A 56 -23.16 25.55 15.55
N LYS A 57 -24.02 25.21 14.59
CA LYS A 57 -24.59 23.84 14.49
C LYS A 57 -23.59 22.83 13.90
N LYS A 58 -22.61 23.31 13.13
CA LYS A 58 -21.56 22.49 12.51
C LYS A 58 -20.46 22.10 13.52
N PHE A 59 -20.14 23.02 14.43
CA PHE A 59 -19.10 22.80 15.45
C PHE A 59 -19.44 21.71 16.49
N PHE A 60 -20.72 21.43 16.76
CA PHE A 60 -21.08 20.35 17.70
C PHE A 60 -21.04 18.95 17.05
N LEU A 61 -21.12 18.86 15.72
CA LEU A 61 -20.89 17.60 15.00
C LEU A 61 -19.40 17.29 14.78
N ASP A 62 -18.54 18.31 14.78
CA ASP A 62 -17.09 18.12 14.57
C ASP A 62 -16.38 17.44 15.76
N SER A 63 -16.96 17.48 16.98
CA SER A 63 -16.39 16.76 18.12
C SER A 63 -16.57 15.22 18.03
N LEU A 64 -17.59 14.73 17.32
CA LEU A 64 -17.79 13.30 17.08
C LEU A 64 -16.99 12.81 15.86
N VAL A 65 -16.74 13.67 14.88
CA VAL A 65 -15.89 13.38 13.72
C VAL A 65 -14.40 13.37 14.13
N ALA A 66 -13.99 14.26 15.03
CA ALA A 66 -12.62 14.30 15.56
C ALA A 66 -12.23 12.99 16.27
N HIS A 67 -13.16 12.38 17.03
CA HIS A 67 -12.90 11.11 17.72
C HIS A 67 -12.67 9.93 16.75
N LYS A 68 -13.38 9.94 15.61
CA LYS A 68 -13.21 8.96 14.53
C LYS A 68 -11.89 9.13 13.78
N PHE A 69 -11.41 10.37 13.62
CA PHE A 69 -10.15 10.68 12.95
C PHE A 69 -8.88 10.38 13.78
N THR A 70 -8.98 10.40 15.11
CA THR A 70 -7.83 10.15 16.00
C THR A 70 -7.47 8.67 16.20
N MET A 71 -8.39 7.74 15.93
CA MET A 71 -8.16 6.30 16.15
C MET A 71 -7.36 5.66 15.01
N SER A 72 -7.63 6.01 13.74
CA SER A 72 -6.93 5.41 12.58
C SER A 72 -5.43 5.73 12.56
N ARG A 73 -5.06 6.97 12.92
CA ARG A 73 -3.66 7.43 12.94
C ARG A 73 -2.75 6.67 13.91
N ARG A 74 -3.28 6.14 15.02
CA ARG A 74 -2.44 5.43 16.01
C ARG A 74 -1.96 4.06 15.53
N TYR A 75 -2.79 3.34 14.78
CA TYR A 75 -2.48 1.98 14.33
C TYR A 75 -1.73 1.96 13.00
N ASP A 76 -1.81 3.02 12.21
CA ASP A 76 -1.12 3.13 10.93
C ASP A 76 0.40 3.31 11.11
N SER A 77 0.83 4.14 12.06
CA SER A 77 2.25 4.47 12.28
C SER A 77 3.13 3.32 12.81
N ARG A 78 2.53 2.24 13.33
CA ARG A 78 3.26 1.10 13.90
C ARG A 78 3.03 -0.12 13.02
N THR A 79 4.09 -0.62 12.41
CA THR A 79 3.98 -1.55 11.28
C THR A 79 3.49 -2.95 11.64
N THR A 80 3.74 -3.40 12.87
CA THR A 80 3.49 -4.77 13.32
C THR A 80 2.33 -4.84 14.35
N ILE A 81 1.40 -3.90 14.31
CA ILE A 81 0.26 -3.84 15.25
C ILE A 81 -1.04 -4.10 14.51
N PHE A 82 -1.89 -4.92 15.14
CA PHE A 82 -3.24 -5.18 14.65
C PHE A 82 -4.14 -3.96 14.80
N SER A 83 -4.95 -3.70 13.78
CA SER A 83 -6.09 -2.79 13.85
C SER A 83 -7.16 -3.36 14.79
N PRO A 84 -8.14 -2.54 15.24
CA PRO A 84 -9.29 -3.02 16.01
C PRO A 84 -10.07 -4.15 15.32
N GLU A 85 -10.00 -4.24 13.99
CA GLU A 85 -10.61 -5.28 13.16
C GLU A 85 -9.73 -6.54 13.00
N GLY A 86 -8.56 -6.57 13.64
CA GLY A 86 -7.63 -7.71 13.58
C GLY A 86 -6.79 -7.78 12.32
N ARG A 87 -6.58 -6.65 11.62
CA ARG A 87 -5.80 -6.60 10.37
C ARG A 87 -4.46 -5.89 10.55
N LEU A 88 -3.49 -6.23 9.69
CA LEU A 88 -2.21 -5.51 9.61
C LEU A 88 -2.30 -4.46 8.50
N ASN A 89 -2.57 -3.21 8.87
CA ASN A 89 -2.80 -2.12 7.91
C ASN A 89 -1.64 -1.93 6.92
N GLN A 90 -0.39 -2.04 7.38
CA GLN A 90 0.78 -1.89 6.51
C GLN A 90 0.90 -3.00 5.45
N VAL A 91 0.41 -4.20 5.74
CA VAL A 91 0.37 -5.31 4.77
C VAL A 91 -0.71 -5.04 3.72
N GLU A 92 -1.88 -4.57 4.14
CA GLU A 92 -2.98 -4.19 3.24
C GLU A 92 -2.54 -3.06 2.29
N TYR A 93 -1.82 -2.05 2.80
CA TYR A 93 -1.27 -0.98 1.96
C TYR A 93 -0.21 -1.48 0.97
N ALA A 94 0.63 -2.45 1.39
CA ALA A 94 1.59 -3.07 0.48
C ALA A 94 0.88 -3.86 -0.63
N MET A 95 -0.21 -4.58 -0.32
CA MET A 95 -1.02 -5.28 -1.31
C MET A 95 -1.68 -4.32 -2.30
N GLU A 96 -2.23 -3.21 -1.82
CA GLU A 96 -2.82 -2.16 -2.67
C GLU A 96 -1.76 -1.51 -3.57
N ALA A 97 -0.56 -1.25 -3.04
CA ALA A 97 0.55 -0.74 -3.84
C ALA A 97 0.97 -1.71 -4.96
N ILE A 98 0.95 -3.01 -4.69
CA ILE A 98 1.22 -4.05 -5.70
C ILE A 98 0.12 -4.06 -6.77
N GLY A 99 -1.14 -3.82 -6.40
CA GLY A 99 -2.26 -3.66 -7.34
C GLY A 99 -2.05 -2.56 -8.39
N ASN A 100 -1.11 -1.63 -8.17
CA ASN A 100 -0.77 -0.57 -9.12
C ASN A 100 0.50 -0.86 -9.96
N ALA A 101 1.27 -1.89 -9.58
CA ALA A 101 2.44 -2.33 -10.34
C ALA A 101 2.02 -2.98 -11.67
N GLY A 102 2.91 -3.03 -12.66
CA GLY A 102 2.56 -3.71 -13.92
C GLY A 102 2.20 -5.18 -13.68
N SER A 103 1.37 -5.75 -14.53
CA SER A 103 0.86 -7.11 -14.33
C SER A 103 1.94 -8.20 -14.55
N ALA A 104 1.80 -9.34 -13.89
CA ALA A 104 2.55 -10.55 -14.15
C ALA A 104 1.63 -11.77 -13.99
N ILE A 105 1.77 -12.73 -14.89
CA ILE A 105 0.90 -13.90 -15.01
C ILE A 105 1.79 -15.15 -15.07
N GLY A 106 1.36 -16.20 -14.37
CA GLY A 106 1.97 -17.52 -14.42
C GLY A 106 0.93 -18.56 -14.79
N ILE A 107 1.30 -19.50 -15.67
CA ILE A 107 0.48 -20.64 -16.06
C ILE A 107 1.32 -21.90 -15.97
N LEU A 108 0.82 -22.89 -15.23
CA LEU A 108 1.35 -24.24 -15.17
C LEU A 108 0.81 -25.04 -16.36
N ALA A 109 1.72 -25.62 -17.14
CA ALA A 109 1.40 -26.56 -18.21
C ALA A 109 1.99 -27.94 -17.88
N LYS A 110 1.60 -28.96 -18.64
CA LYS A 110 2.13 -30.32 -18.44
C LYS A 110 3.63 -30.46 -18.71
N ASP A 111 4.12 -29.70 -19.68
CA ASP A 111 5.50 -29.73 -20.19
C ASP A 111 6.35 -28.54 -19.73
N GLY A 112 5.81 -27.69 -18.85
CA GLY A 112 6.55 -26.53 -18.34
C GLY A 112 5.70 -25.55 -17.54
N VAL A 113 6.34 -24.47 -17.11
CA VAL A 113 5.66 -23.32 -16.50
C VAL A 113 5.97 -22.09 -17.34
N LEU A 114 4.94 -21.32 -17.68
CA LEU A 114 5.08 -20.06 -18.40
C LEU A 114 4.92 -18.89 -17.43
N LEU A 115 5.86 -17.95 -17.48
CA LEU A 115 5.77 -16.67 -16.79
C LEU A 115 5.75 -15.55 -17.82
N VAL A 116 4.81 -14.62 -17.66
CA VAL A 116 4.65 -13.45 -18.52
C VAL A 116 4.59 -12.22 -17.62
N GLY A 117 5.38 -11.21 -17.95
CA GLY A 117 5.41 -9.95 -17.21
C GLY A 117 5.21 -8.78 -18.15
N GLU A 118 4.22 -7.94 -17.87
CA GLU A 118 3.98 -6.70 -18.60
C GLU A 118 5.10 -5.69 -18.30
N LYS A 119 5.92 -5.33 -19.29
CA LYS A 119 6.94 -4.30 -19.13
C LYS A 119 6.34 -2.92 -19.42
N LYS A 120 6.33 -2.05 -18.40
CA LYS A 120 5.91 -0.65 -18.58
C LYS A 120 7.05 0.13 -19.24
N VAL A 121 6.94 0.42 -20.53
CA VAL A 121 7.89 1.27 -21.25
C VAL A 121 7.61 2.73 -20.90
N THR A 122 8.47 3.32 -20.07
CA THR A 122 8.32 4.70 -19.61
C THR A 122 8.76 5.74 -20.64
N SER A 123 9.72 5.38 -21.50
CA SER A 123 10.26 6.26 -22.53
C SER A 123 10.80 5.48 -23.71
N LYS A 124 10.77 6.08 -24.91
CA LYS A 124 11.44 5.55 -26.10
C LYS A 124 12.96 5.47 -25.95
N LEU A 125 13.52 6.20 -24.98
CA LEU A 125 14.94 6.16 -24.66
C LEU A 125 15.32 4.96 -23.79
N LEU A 126 14.35 4.26 -23.20
CA LEU A 126 14.62 3.07 -22.41
C LEU A 126 15.05 1.95 -23.35
N GLN A 127 16.25 1.40 -23.13
CA GLN A 127 16.75 0.30 -23.93
C GLN A 127 16.01 -0.99 -23.59
N THR A 128 15.03 -1.33 -24.42
CA THR A 128 14.15 -2.49 -24.19
C THR A 128 14.87 -3.82 -24.40
N SER A 129 15.91 -3.86 -25.25
CA SER A 129 16.61 -5.08 -25.66
C SER A 129 17.47 -5.73 -24.57
N THR A 130 17.94 -4.96 -23.58
CA THR A 130 18.91 -5.44 -22.57
C THR A 130 18.34 -5.54 -21.17
N SER A 131 17.24 -4.82 -20.87
CA SER A 131 16.73 -4.67 -19.51
C SER A 131 15.61 -5.67 -19.21
N THR A 132 15.92 -6.72 -18.43
CA THR A 132 14.93 -7.65 -17.86
C THR A 132 14.46 -7.13 -16.50
N GLU A 133 13.34 -6.43 -16.48
CA GLU A 133 12.88 -5.69 -15.28
C GLU A 133 11.92 -6.47 -14.40
N LYS A 134 11.51 -7.69 -14.78
CA LYS A 134 10.45 -8.41 -14.06
C LYS A 134 10.67 -9.90 -13.87
N MET A 135 11.47 -10.52 -14.73
CA MET A 135 11.73 -11.96 -14.68
C MET A 135 13.17 -12.17 -14.25
N TYR A 136 13.35 -12.99 -13.23
CA TYR A 136 14.66 -13.23 -12.64
C TYR A 136 14.89 -14.72 -12.49
N LYS A 137 16.05 -15.17 -12.94
CA LYS A 137 16.56 -16.50 -12.63
C LYS A 137 17.05 -16.52 -11.18
N ILE A 138 16.55 -17.45 -10.37
CA ILE A 138 17.03 -17.69 -9.01
C ILE A 138 18.06 -18.82 -9.02
N ASP A 139 17.73 -19.93 -9.69
CA ASP A 139 18.61 -21.08 -9.86
C ASP A 139 18.39 -21.67 -11.27
N ASP A 140 19.13 -22.72 -11.64
CA ASP A 140 18.99 -23.39 -12.94
C ASP A 140 17.58 -23.95 -13.19
N HIS A 141 16.91 -24.40 -12.13
CA HIS A 141 15.56 -24.99 -12.16
C HIS A 141 14.46 -24.08 -11.61
N ILE A 142 14.79 -22.84 -11.18
CA ILE A 142 13.84 -21.90 -10.56
C ILE A 142 13.99 -20.49 -11.12
N ALA A 143 12.88 -19.93 -11.57
CA ALA A 143 12.74 -18.52 -11.94
C ALA A 143 11.57 -17.87 -11.20
N CYS A 144 11.56 -16.54 -11.14
CA CYS A 144 10.43 -15.80 -10.61
C CYS A 144 10.06 -14.60 -11.47
N ALA A 145 8.78 -14.26 -11.47
CA ALA A 145 8.26 -12.99 -11.93
C ALA A 145 7.87 -12.10 -10.74
N VAL A 146 8.07 -10.79 -10.89
CA VAL A 146 7.90 -9.80 -9.83
C VAL A 146 6.77 -8.84 -10.15
N ALA A 147 5.92 -8.57 -9.15
CA ALA A 147 5.01 -7.43 -9.14
C ALA A 147 5.16 -6.65 -7.84
N GLY A 148 5.32 -5.33 -7.94
CA GLY A 148 5.50 -4.44 -6.81
C GLY A 148 6.77 -3.58 -6.91
N MET A 149 7.37 -3.29 -5.77
CA MET A 149 8.54 -2.43 -5.65
C MET A 149 9.84 -3.18 -6.02
N MET A 150 10.45 -2.81 -7.15
CA MET A 150 11.62 -3.53 -7.68
C MET A 150 12.85 -3.51 -6.77
N SER A 151 13.05 -2.45 -5.99
CA SER A 151 14.15 -2.36 -5.03
C SER A 151 14.06 -3.43 -3.93
N ASP A 152 12.85 -3.62 -3.40
CA ASP A 152 12.56 -4.64 -2.40
C ASP A 152 12.73 -6.05 -3.00
N ALA A 153 12.30 -6.22 -4.26
CA ALA A 153 12.38 -7.49 -4.95
C ALA A 153 13.82 -7.95 -5.14
N ASN A 154 14.73 -7.04 -5.52
CA ASN A 154 16.15 -7.36 -5.72
C ASN A 154 16.82 -7.89 -4.46
N ILE A 155 16.45 -7.36 -3.28
CA ILE A 155 16.97 -7.86 -1.99
C ILE A 155 16.50 -9.31 -1.79
N LEU A 156 15.20 -9.56 -1.94
CA LEU A 156 14.62 -10.90 -1.75
C LEU A 156 15.14 -11.91 -2.79
N ILE A 157 15.31 -11.52 -4.05
CA ILE A 157 15.87 -12.38 -5.10
C ILE A 157 17.31 -12.78 -4.77
N ASN A 158 18.13 -11.83 -4.32
CA ASN A 158 19.51 -12.13 -3.93
C ASN A 158 19.57 -13.03 -2.70
N THR A 159 18.68 -12.83 -1.72
CA THR A 159 18.52 -13.74 -0.59
C THR A 159 18.13 -15.14 -1.05
N ALA A 160 17.17 -15.27 -1.96
CA ALA A 160 16.74 -16.55 -2.53
C ALA A 160 17.88 -17.27 -3.25
N ARG A 161 18.67 -16.54 -4.07
CA ARG A 161 19.85 -17.09 -4.76
C ARG A 161 20.86 -17.67 -3.78
N VAL A 162 21.18 -16.91 -2.72
CA VAL A 162 22.12 -17.37 -1.69
C VAL A 162 21.57 -18.59 -0.94
N GLN A 163 20.27 -18.62 -0.63
CA GLN A 163 19.65 -19.76 0.03
C GLN A 163 19.67 -21.03 -0.85
N ALA A 164 19.31 -20.91 -2.12
CA ALA A 164 19.35 -22.01 -3.08
C ALA A 164 20.76 -22.62 -3.18
N GLN A 165 21.78 -21.76 -3.31
CA GLN A 165 23.17 -22.22 -3.39
C GLN A 165 23.69 -22.80 -2.06
N ARG A 166 23.26 -22.27 -0.91
CA ARG A 166 23.59 -22.85 0.40
C ARG A 166 23.00 -24.25 0.56
N PHE A 167 21.76 -24.45 0.13
CA PHE A 167 21.12 -25.76 0.14
C PHE A 167 21.87 -26.73 -0.77
N ALA A 168 22.15 -26.32 -2.01
CA ALA A 168 22.92 -27.13 -2.96
C ALA A 168 24.31 -27.48 -2.43
N PHE A 169 24.99 -26.55 -1.77
CA PHE A 169 26.27 -26.82 -1.13
C PHE A 169 26.16 -27.81 0.03
N ALA A 170 25.16 -27.67 0.90
CA ALA A 170 25.00 -28.51 2.09
C ALA A 170 24.54 -29.93 1.77
N TYR A 171 23.60 -30.08 0.84
CA TYR A 171 22.95 -31.36 0.53
C TYR A 171 23.40 -31.98 -0.78
N GLN A 172 24.21 -31.27 -1.58
CA GLN A 172 24.69 -31.72 -2.90
C GLN A 172 23.54 -32.04 -3.87
N GLU A 173 22.38 -31.38 -3.69
CA GLU A 173 21.20 -31.52 -4.53
C GLU A 173 20.52 -30.16 -4.74
N SER A 174 19.84 -29.99 -5.87
CA SER A 174 19.03 -28.79 -6.13
C SER A 174 17.93 -28.61 -5.09
N MET A 175 17.75 -27.39 -4.59
CA MET A 175 16.74 -27.07 -3.57
C MET A 175 15.32 -27.29 -4.11
N PRO A 176 14.43 -28.02 -3.41
CA PRO A 176 13.03 -28.13 -3.80
C PRO A 176 12.35 -26.76 -3.90
N VAL A 177 11.45 -26.60 -4.88
CA VAL A 177 10.86 -25.29 -5.20
C VAL A 177 10.09 -24.73 -4.01
N GLU A 178 9.27 -25.56 -3.37
CA GLU A 178 8.47 -25.17 -2.22
C GLU A 178 9.34 -24.72 -1.03
N GLN A 179 10.45 -25.42 -0.75
CA GLN A 179 11.32 -25.06 0.38
C GLN A 179 11.95 -23.68 0.20
N LEU A 180 12.33 -23.33 -1.03
CA LEU A 180 12.85 -22.00 -1.34
C LEU A 180 11.77 -20.93 -1.13
N VAL A 181 10.55 -21.20 -1.62
CA VAL A 181 9.40 -20.29 -1.48
C VAL A 181 9.08 -20.07 -0.01
N GLN A 182 9.01 -21.15 0.78
CA GLN A 182 8.75 -21.12 2.21
C GLN A 182 9.80 -20.28 2.95
N SER A 183 11.09 -20.51 2.70
CA SER A 183 12.17 -19.77 3.37
C SER A 183 12.13 -18.27 3.08
N LEU A 184 11.78 -17.88 1.85
CA LEU A 184 11.59 -16.48 1.50
C LEU A 184 10.35 -15.89 2.17
N CYS A 185 9.28 -16.67 2.27
CA CYS A 185 8.03 -16.27 2.91
C CYS A 185 8.19 -16.08 4.42
N ASP A 186 8.96 -16.93 5.10
CA ASP A 186 9.35 -16.75 6.50
C ASP A 186 10.13 -15.43 6.70
N THR A 187 11.00 -15.10 5.73
CA THR A 187 11.72 -13.81 5.75
C THR A 187 10.76 -12.63 5.62
N LYS A 188 9.78 -12.69 4.72
CA LYS A 188 8.75 -11.64 4.58
C LYS A 188 7.90 -11.52 5.85
N GLN A 189 7.49 -12.65 6.41
CA GLN A 189 6.66 -12.73 7.60
C GLN A 189 7.37 -12.10 8.82
N GLY A 190 8.69 -12.31 8.95
CA GLY A 190 9.46 -11.70 10.03
C GLY A 190 9.34 -10.16 10.06
N TYR A 191 9.22 -9.52 8.90
CA TYR A 191 9.06 -8.06 8.78
C TYR A 191 7.63 -7.57 9.11
N THR A 192 6.64 -8.47 9.17
CA THR A 192 5.25 -8.14 9.54
C THR A 192 4.97 -8.42 11.02
N GLN A 193 5.78 -9.27 11.66
CA GLN A 193 5.63 -9.62 13.08
C GLN A 193 6.55 -8.85 14.02
N PHE A 194 7.82 -8.62 13.62
CA PHE A 194 8.84 -8.09 14.53
C PHE A 194 9.67 -6.96 13.91
N GLY A 195 10.39 -6.22 14.74
CA GLY A 195 11.40 -5.25 14.31
C GLY A 195 10.88 -3.85 13.92
N GLY A 196 9.56 -3.64 13.83
CA GLY A 196 8.98 -2.32 13.50
C GLY A 196 9.39 -1.81 12.11
N LEU A 197 9.86 -2.72 11.25
CA LEU A 197 10.22 -2.43 9.87
C LEU A 197 8.97 -2.42 9.00
N ARG A 198 9.04 -1.73 7.86
CA ARG A 198 7.96 -1.81 6.85
C ARG A 198 8.00 -3.18 6.16
N PRO A 199 6.83 -3.75 5.78
CA PRO A 199 6.80 -4.95 4.97
C PRO A 199 7.39 -4.72 3.57
N PHE A 200 7.77 -5.81 2.93
CA PHE A 200 8.21 -5.78 1.52
C PHE A 200 7.02 -5.53 0.61
N GLY A 201 7.08 -4.51 -0.23
CA GLY A 201 6.01 -4.17 -1.17
C GLY A 201 6.04 -5.02 -2.44
N VAL A 202 6.20 -6.35 -2.32
CA VAL A 202 6.44 -7.25 -3.45
C VAL A 202 5.67 -8.57 -3.34
N SER A 203 4.99 -8.91 -4.42
CA SER A 203 4.49 -10.26 -4.69
C SER A 203 5.35 -10.94 -5.75
N PHE A 204 5.55 -12.25 -5.57
CA PHE A 204 6.28 -13.07 -6.53
C PHE A 204 5.39 -14.16 -7.09
N LEU A 205 5.63 -14.48 -8.36
CA LEU A 205 5.24 -15.75 -8.97
C LEU A 205 6.52 -16.57 -9.17
N PHE A 206 6.65 -17.68 -8.49
CA PHE A 206 7.77 -18.62 -8.63
C PHE A 206 7.37 -19.72 -9.60
N ALA A 207 8.19 -19.94 -10.61
CA ALA A 207 8.09 -21.06 -11.51
C ALA A 207 9.34 -21.92 -11.35
N GLY A 208 9.13 -23.22 -11.14
CA GLY A 208 10.26 -24.13 -11.05
C GLY A 208 9.86 -25.56 -11.39
N TRP A 209 10.88 -26.40 -11.43
CA TRP A 209 10.72 -27.83 -11.57
C TRP A 209 11.60 -28.55 -10.55
N ASP A 210 11.07 -29.56 -9.88
CA ASP A 210 11.89 -30.49 -9.09
C ASP A 210 11.49 -31.94 -9.33
N LYS A 211 12.33 -32.86 -8.83
CA LYS A 211 12.16 -34.30 -8.99
C LYS A 211 10.97 -34.87 -8.20
N ASN A 212 10.45 -34.13 -7.21
CA ASN A 212 9.44 -34.62 -6.28
C ASN A 212 8.03 -34.35 -6.80
N TYR A 213 7.77 -33.12 -7.26
CA TYR A 213 6.45 -32.64 -7.65
C TYR A 213 6.38 -32.19 -9.11
N GLY A 214 7.52 -32.23 -9.83
CA GLY A 214 7.59 -31.80 -11.22
C GLY A 214 7.47 -30.28 -11.34
N PHE A 215 6.76 -29.82 -12.38
CA PHE A 215 6.53 -28.40 -12.62
C PHE A 215 5.60 -27.80 -11.58
N GLN A 216 6.00 -26.67 -11.02
CA GLN A 216 5.31 -26.02 -9.92
C GLN A 216 5.25 -24.50 -10.15
N LEU A 217 4.10 -23.93 -9.78
CA LEU A 217 3.87 -22.49 -9.78
C LEU A 217 3.37 -22.08 -8.40
N TYR A 218 4.13 -21.21 -7.72
CA TYR A 218 3.77 -20.65 -6.42
C TYR A 218 3.59 -19.15 -6.50
N MET A 219 2.67 -18.61 -5.72
CA MET A 219 2.48 -17.18 -5.53
C MET A 219 2.75 -16.83 -4.07
N SER A 220 3.49 -15.75 -3.83
CA SER A 220 3.66 -15.17 -2.48
C SER A 220 3.21 -13.72 -2.44
N ASP A 221 2.71 -13.29 -1.29
CA ASP A 221 2.27 -11.93 -1.01
C ASP A 221 3.19 -11.22 0.01
N PRO A 222 2.96 -9.93 0.32
CA PRO A 222 3.73 -9.19 1.34
C PRO A 222 3.58 -9.71 2.77
N SER A 223 2.52 -10.45 3.08
CA SER A 223 2.27 -10.98 4.42
C SER A 223 3.24 -12.11 4.79
N GLY A 224 3.86 -12.72 3.76
CA GLY A 224 4.63 -13.94 3.89
C GLY A 224 3.77 -15.19 3.74
N ASN A 225 2.55 -15.07 3.23
CA ASN A 225 1.76 -16.22 2.83
C ASN A 225 2.14 -16.66 1.41
N TYR A 226 2.10 -17.96 1.16
CA TYR A 226 2.28 -18.53 -0.17
C TYR A 226 1.28 -19.64 -0.47
N SER A 227 1.02 -19.86 -1.74
CA SER A 227 0.10 -20.89 -2.22
C SER A 227 0.52 -21.41 -3.59
N GLY A 228 0.22 -22.68 -3.87
CA GLY A 228 0.42 -23.30 -5.18
C GLY A 228 -0.75 -22.99 -6.13
N TRP A 229 -0.46 -22.75 -7.40
CA TRP A 229 -1.45 -22.34 -8.40
C TRP A 229 -1.29 -23.12 -9.71
N LYS A 230 -2.42 -23.35 -10.38
CA LYS A 230 -2.43 -23.79 -11.78
C LYS A 230 -2.26 -22.62 -12.75
N ALA A 231 -2.90 -21.50 -12.44
CA ALA A 231 -2.69 -20.23 -13.10
C ALA A 231 -2.91 -19.11 -12.08
N ALA A 232 -2.10 -18.07 -12.14
CA ALA A 232 -2.17 -16.93 -11.23
C ALA A 232 -1.77 -15.64 -11.92
N ALA A 233 -2.38 -14.53 -11.50
CA ALA A 233 -2.05 -13.19 -11.94
C ALA A 233 -1.80 -12.29 -10.72
N VAL A 234 -0.76 -11.47 -10.78
CA VAL A 234 -0.38 -10.49 -9.76
C VAL A 234 -0.12 -9.13 -10.40
N GLY A 235 -0.23 -8.06 -9.63
CA GLY A 235 -0.10 -6.69 -10.13
C GLY A 235 -1.43 -6.08 -10.57
N ALA A 236 -1.36 -5.07 -11.44
CA ALA A 236 -2.53 -4.38 -11.98
C ALA A 236 -3.45 -5.32 -12.75
N ASN A 237 -4.76 -5.09 -12.64
CA ASN A 237 -5.80 -5.86 -13.31
C ASN A 237 -5.78 -7.37 -12.98
N ASN A 238 -5.35 -7.75 -11.77
CA ASN A 238 -5.29 -9.16 -11.37
C ASN A 238 -6.69 -9.84 -11.36
N GLN A 239 -7.76 -9.14 -10.97
CA GLN A 239 -9.13 -9.69 -10.90
C GLN A 239 -9.69 -10.09 -12.27
N PRO A 240 -9.68 -9.21 -13.30
CA PRO A 240 -10.11 -9.61 -14.64
C PRO A 240 -9.18 -10.67 -15.25
N ALA A 241 -7.85 -10.55 -15.07
CA ALA A 241 -6.91 -11.56 -15.54
C ALA A 241 -7.17 -12.95 -14.93
N GLN A 242 -7.41 -13.02 -13.62
CA GLN A 242 -7.83 -14.26 -12.94
C GLN A 242 -9.14 -14.81 -13.51
N SER A 243 -10.07 -13.96 -13.89
CA SER A 243 -11.37 -14.38 -14.43
C SER A 243 -11.23 -14.98 -15.83
N MET A 244 -10.40 -14.39 -16.68
CA MET A 244 -10.04 -14.94 -17.99
C MET A 244 -9.30 -16.27 -17.87
N LEU A 245 -8.29 -16.33 -16.99
CA LEU A 245 -7.55 -17.57 -16.74
C LEU A 245 -8.48 -18.70 -16.29
N LYS A 246 -9.49 -18.42 -15.45
CA LYS A 246 -10.48 -19.44 -15.04
C LYS A 246 -11.34 -19.96 -16.17
N GLN A 247 -11.62 -19.16 -17.20
CA GLN A 247 -12.46 -19.55 -18.34
C GLN A 247 -11.67 -20.37 -19.35
N ASP A 248 -10.43 -19.95 -19.64
CA ASP A 248 -9.66 -20.51 -20.75
C ASP A 248 -8.70 -21.63 -20.34
N TYR A 249 -8.30 -21.68 -19.06
CA TYR A 249 -7.36 -22.67 -18.57
C TYR A 249 -7.95 -24.09 -18.60
N LYS A 250 -7.15 -25.05 -19.11
CA LYS A 250 -7.45 -26.49 -19.06
C LYS A 250 -6.27 -27.23 -18.44
N ASP A 251 -6.56 -28.29 -17.68
CA ASP A 251 -5.53 -29.09 -17.00
C ASP A 251 -4.57 -29.81 -17.97
N ASP A 252 -5.02 -30.05 -19.20
CA ASP A 252 -4.27 -30.76 -20.22
C ASP A 252 -3.50 -29.84 -21.20
N MET A 253 -3.35 -28.56 -20.86
CA MET A 253 -2.63 -27.63 -21.72
C MET A 253 -1.13 -27.93 -21.81
N THR A 254 -0.61 -27.73 -23.01
CA THR A 254 0.84 -27.70 -23.28
C THR A 254 1.31 -26.26 -23.35
N ARG A 255 2.63 -26.04 -23.28
CA ARG A 255 3.23 -24.71 -23.34
C ARG A 255 2.84 -23.95 -24.61
N GLY A 256 2.75 -24.65 -25.75
CA GLY A 256 2.36 -24.05 -27.03
C GLY A 256 0.91 -23.58 -27.10
N SER A 257 -0.02 -24.29 -26.45
CA SER A 257 -1.41 -23.82 -26.34
C SER A 257 -1.57 -22.72 -25.29
N CYS A 258 -0.69 -22.67 -24.28
CA CYS A 258 -0.71 -21.59 -23.29
C CYS A 258 -0.31 -20.25 -23.89
N SER A 259 0.67 -20.21 -24.82
CA SER A 259 1.09 -18.95 -25.44
C SER A 259 -0.03 -18.25 -26.22
N THR A 260 -0.93 -19.00 -26.86
CA THR A 260 -2.08 -18.41 -27.56
C THR A 260 -3.12 -17.80 -26.63
N CYS A 261 -3.23 -18.28 -25.38
CA CYS A 261 -4.13 -17.68 -24.39
C CYS A 261 -3.68 -16.26 -23.99
N PHE A 262 -2.41 -15.88 -24.22
CA PHE A 262 -1.91 -14.54 -23.94
C PHE A 262 -2.14 -13.55 -25.07
N GLU A 263 -2.26 -14.00 -26.32
CA GLU A 263 -2.52 -13.10 -27.45
C GLU A 263 -3.94 -12.51 -27.44
N GLY A 264 -4.86 -13.13 -26.68
CA GLY A 264 -6.23 -12.66 -26.48
C GLY A 264 -6.49 -11.93 -25.16
N ALA A 265 -5.49 -11.76 -24.29
CA ALA A 265 -5.61 -11.20 -22.93
C ALA A 265 -5.05 -9.79 -22.80
#